data_AF-A0A5B7BSY3-F1
#
_entry.id   AF-A0A5B7BSY3-F1
#
_cell.length_a   1.000
_cell.length_b   1.000
_cell.length_c   1.000
_cell.angle_alpha   90.00
_cell.angle_beta   90.00
_cell.angle_gamma   90.00
#
_symmetry.space_group_name_H-M   'P 1'
#
loop_
_entity.id
_entity.type
_entity.pdbx_description
1 polymer ?
#
loop_
_entity_poly.entity_id
_entity_poly.type
_entity_poly.pdbx_seq_one_letter_code
_entity_poly.pdbx_strand_id
1 'polypeptide(L)'
;EPSAPHLRSLLCFASEQCPSPPLNYEAFRLLRVLDLSAISMSTNFPNELLQLLLLRYLALQGKNLQLPSSISNLQDLETLIVSQGRGTDIPLSIWKIDKLRHLCIAGKNHIVGISSYSTDVYPSVLDNLQTISLVSPSVSCEHVLARTPNLRKLGFCGNLTSPGYFWFPALDFLNYLETLKLLNRDGIPLSVYRSNLGGVKFPPNLKRLTLSRTFLQWEEMSTLGMLLPNLEVLKLEFQACIGPLWKTSEGGFPKLRFLRLYYMYLNQWDTSSIHFPSLQRLVLHRCEKLKEIPSELVDISTLHTIEVSWCSPSAVNSARQIQEEQQSMGSDWLKILIYPSNQEHMNSSNDDCLVNLGTTSEDAPACCVPDALVENGLQ
;
A
#
# COMPACT_ATOMS: atom_id res chain seq x y z
N GLU A 1 31.84 25.69 -2.33
CA GLU A 1 30.54 24.99 -2.36
C GLU A 1 29.58 25.72 -3.29
N PRO A 2 28.73 25.02 -4.05
CA PRO A 2 27.71 25.68 -4.86
C PRO A 2 26.71 26.41 -3.95
N SER A 3 26.50 27.70 -4.18
CA SER A 3 25.52 28.54 -3.48
C SER A 3 24.39 28.90 -4.45
N ALA A 4 23.16 28.55 -4.09
CA ALA A 4 21.97 28.86 -4.88
C ALA A 4 20.87 29.45 -3.97
N PRO A 5 21.00 30.72 -3.55
CA PRO A 5 20.13 31.34 -2.53
C PRO A 5 18.66 31.45 -2.95
N HIS A 6 18.38 31.35 -4.26
CA HIS A 6 17.03 31.40 -4.82
C HIS A 6 16.42 30.03 -5.09
N LEU A 7 17.13 28.94 -4.80
CA LEU A 7 16.66 27.58 -5.06
C LEU A 7 15.39 27.30 -4.25
N ARG A 8 14.35 26.82 -4.96
CA ARG A 8 13.04 26.48 -4.36
C ARG A 8 12.78 24.98 -4.29
N SER A 9 13.43 24.21 -5.15
CA SER A 9 13.25 22.77 -5.24
C SER A 9 14.58 22.09 -5.49
N LEU A 10 14.84 21.00 -4.76
CA LEU A 10 16.01 20.15 -4.93
C LEU A 10 15.52 18.70 -4.89
N LEU A 11 15.73 17.97 -5.99
CA LEU A 11 15.35 16.57 -6.13
C LEU A 11 16.59 15.75 -6.46
N CYS A 12 16.88 14.74 -5.66
CA CYS A 12 17.98 13.83 -5.90
C CYS A 12 17.45 12.49 -6.42
N PHE A 13 17.98 12.06 -7.56
CA PHE A 13 17.59 10.81 -8.22
C PHE A 13 18.74 9.78 -8.29
N ALA A 14 19.94 10.14 -7.82
CA ALA A 14 21.14 9.29 -7.94
C ALA A 14 21.29 8.37 -6.71
N SER A 15 21.27 7.07 -6.97
CA SER A 15 21.53 6.00 -5.98
C SER A 15 23.04 5.85 -5.75
N GLU A 16 23.69 6.85 -5.18
CA GLU A 16 25.01 6.65 -4.56
C GLU A 16 24.83 6.63 -3.04
N GLN A 17 25.48 5.67 -2.37
CA GLN A 17 25.53 5.61 -0.91
C GLN A 17 26.29 6.85 -0.41
N CYS A 18 25.57 7.95 -0.22
CA CYS A 18 26.12 9.18 0.34
C CYS A 18 25.72 9.22 1.82
N PRO A 19 26.63 8.92 2.78
CA PRO A 19 26.29 8.85 4.21
C PRO A 19 25.76 10.17 4.77
N SER A 20 26.10 11.29 4.11
CA SER A 20 25.50 12.61 4.30
C SER A 20 25.50 13.32 2.95
N PRO A 21 24.37 13.84 2.43
CA PRO A 21 24.43 14.74 1.29
C PRO A 21 25.25 15.98 1.70
N PRO A 22 26.28 16.38 0.92
CA PRO A 22 27.07 17.58 1.21
C PRO A 22 26.26 18.82 0.81
N LEU A 23 25.11 19.01 1.46
CA LEU A 23 24.25 20.16 1.26
C LEU A 23 24.59 21.18 2.32
N ASN A 24 25.11 22.32 1.88
CA ASN A 24 25.16 23.50 2.72
C ASN A 24 23.74 24.07 2.83
N TYR A 25 22.98 23.62 3.83
CA TYR A 25 21.58 24.00 4.02
C TYR A 25 21.39 25.52 4.22
N GLU A 26 22.42 26.23 4.72
CA GLU A 26 22.42 27.69 4.83
C GLU A 26 22.33 28.38 3.46
N ALA A 27 22.80 27.73 2.39
CA ALA A 27 22.70 28.26 1.03
C ALA A 27 21.29 28.09 0.42
N PHE A 28 20.39 27.37 1.09
CA PHE A 28 19.08 26.97 0.54
C PHE A 28 17.88 27.44 1.39
N ARG A 29 17.99 28.56 2.11
CA ARG A 29 16.92 29.08 3.00
C ARG A 29 15.54 29.29 2.34
N LEU A 30 15.46 29.40 1.02
CA LEU A 30 14.21 29.55 0.26
C LEU A 30 13.60 28.22 -0.22
N LEU A 31 14.21 27.09 0.12
CA LEU A 31 13.79 25.77 -0.34
C LEU A 31 12.41 25.41 0.19
N ARG A 32 11.57 24.90 -0.70
CA ARG A 32 10.20 24.43 -0.43
C ARG A 32 10.05 22.93 -0.67
N VAL A 33 10.82 22.37 -1.60
CA VAL A 33 10.78 20.95 -1.94
C VAL A 33 12.18 20.38 -1.81
N LEU A 34 12.31 19.37 -0.96
CA LEU A 34 13.54 18.61 -0.80
C LEU A 34 13.23 17.12 -0.90
N ASP A 35 13.75 16.48 -1.95
CA ASP A 35 13.67 15.03 -2.12
C ASP A 35 15.08 14.43 -2.10
N LEU A 36 15.36 13.70 -1.04
CA LEU A 36 16.59 12.94 -0.82
C LEU A 36 16.29 11.44 -0.73
N SER A 37 15.15 10.98 -1.26
CA SER A 37 14.74 9.58 -1.18
C SER A 37 15.68 8.64 -1.95
N ALA A 38 16.41 9.11 -2.96
CA ALA A 38 17.42 8.30 -3.65
C ALA A 38 18.71 8.10 -2.82
N ILE A 39 18.92 8.89 -1.76
CA ILE A 39 20.14 8.86 -0.95
C ILE A 39 19.87 8.10 0.34
N SER A 40 20.57 6.98 0.53
CA SER A 40 20.51 6.22 1.78
C SER A 40 21.24 6.95 2.90
N MET A 41 20.51 7.67 3.74
CA MET A 41 21.07 8.35 4.91
C MET A 41 21.42 7.37 6.02
N SER A 42 22.41 7.77 6.82
CA SER A 42 22.79 7.10 8.06
C SER A 42 21.67 7.13 9.12
N THR A 43 21.93 6.60 10.32
CA THR A 43 20.95 6.48 11.41
C THR A 43 20.39 7.82 11.90
N ASN A 44 21.10 8.92 11.71
CA ASN A 44 20.77 10.19 12.36
C ASN A 44 20.07 11.15 11.41
N PHE A 45 19.01 11.82 11.90
CA PHE A 45 18.36 12.89 11.17
C PHE A 45 19.30 14.10 11.04
N PRO A 46 19.49 14.66 9.83
CA PRO A 46 20.29 15.85 9.63
C PRO A 46 19.54 17.08 10.18
N ASN A 47 19.88 17.48 11.41
CA ASN A 47 19.20 18.54 12.15
C ASN A 47 19.27 19.90 11.46
N GLU A 48 20.24 20.10 10.57
CA GLU A 48 20.37 21.30 9.74
C GLU A 48 19.15 21.51 8.83
N LEU A 49 18.45 20.44 8.44
CA LEU A 49 17.18 20.53 7.68
C LEU A 49 16.11 21.30 8.43
N LEU A 50 16.15 21.30 9.76
CA LEU A 50 15.16 21.98 10.60
C LEU A 50 15.26 23.52 10.51
N GLN A 51 16.31 24.05 9.87
CA GLN A 51 16.47 25.47 9.61
C GLN A 51 15.75 25.93 8.32
N LEU A 52 15.31 24.98 7.48
CA LEU A 52 14.62 25.26 6.22
C LEU A 52 13.13 25.51 6.45
N LEU A 53 12.80 26.63 7.11
CA LEU A 53 11.45 26.94 7.60
C LEU A 53 10.38 27.10 6.51
N LEU A 54 10.79 27.26 5.24
CA LEU A 54 9.89 27.37 4.09
C LEU A 54 9.58 26.02 3.43
N LEU A 55 10.14 24.91 3.94
CA LEU A 55 9.88 23.57 3.44
C LEU A 55 8.40 23.22 3.52
N ARG A 56 7.89 22.70 2.41
CA ARG A 56 6.53 22.16 2.25
C ARG A 56 6.54 20.68 1.93
N TYR A 57 7.61 20.19 1.31
CA TYR A 57 7.78 18.79 0.96
C TYR A 57 9.17 18.32 1.39
N LEU A 58 9.21 17.24 2.15
CA LEU A 58 10.42 16.59 2.58
C LEU A 58 10.31 15.07 2.36
N ALA A 59 11.18 14.52 1.52
CA ALA A 59 11.34 13.08 1.35
C ALA A 59 12.75 12.65 1.72
N LEU A 60 12.85 11.65 2.60
CA LEU A 60 14.11 11.13 3.13
C LEU A 60 14.11 9.61 3.01
N GLN A 61 15.28 9.02 2.77
CA GLN A 61 15.51 7.58 2.90
C GLN A 61 16.57 7.32 3.97
N GLY A 62 16.31 6.42 4.91
CA GLY A 62 17.35 6.03 5.88
C GLY A 62 16.98 4.81 6.71
N LYS A 63 17.88 3.80 6.71
CA LYS A 63 17.68 2.46 7.29
C LYS A 63 17.22 2.49 8.77
N ASN A 64 17.67 3.49 9.52
CA ASN A 64 17.44 3.64 10.96
C ASN A 64 17.11 5.10 11.32
N LEU A 65 16.55 5.87 10.39
CA LEU A 65 16.33 7.31 10.56
C LEU A 65 15.31 7.58 11.66
N GLN A 66 15.76 8.17 12.78
CA GLN A 66 14.90 8.61 13.88
C GLN A 66 14.44 10.04 13.64
N LEU A 67 13.13 10.28 13.65
CA LEU A 67 12.61 11.64 13.55
C LEU A 67 12.77 12.36 14.90
N PRO A 68 13.46 13.52 14.96
CA PRO A 68 13.61 14.28 16.19
C PRO A 68 12.30 14.99 16.53
N SER A 69 12.07 15.27 17.82
CA SER A 69 10.90 16.06 18.25
C SER A 69 10.87 17.46 17.61
N SER A 70 12.05 18.02 17.34
CA SER A 70 12.25 19.29 16.64
C SER A 70 11.79 19.30 15.18
N ILE A 71 11.33 18.17 14.60
CA ILE A 71 10.66 18.14 13.29
C ILE A 71 9.46 19.10 13.22
N SER A 72 8.84 19.36 14.38
CA SER A 72 7.75 20.32 14.54
C SER A 72 8.15 21.78 14.25
N ASN A 73 9.43 22.10 14.13
CA ASN A 73 9.88 23.44 13.71
C ASN A 73 9.54 23.74 12.25
N LEU A 74 9.33 22.71 11.42
CA LEU A 74 8.92 22.83 10.02
C LEU A 74 7.41 23.10 9.92
N GLN A 75 6.96 24.25 10.40
CA GLN A 75 5.55 24.64 10.51
C GLN A 75 4.82 24.76 9.15
N ASP A 76 5.59 24.98 8.07
CA ASP A 76 5.07 25.05 6.69
C ASP A 76 5.01 23.70 5.97
N LEU A 77 5.42 22.60 6.63
CA LEU A 77 5.52 21.30 6.01
C LEU A 77 4.13 20.71 5.71
N GLU A 78 3.88 20.41 4.43
CA GLU A 78 2.63 19.80 3.94
C GLU A 78 2.78 18.29 3.73
N THR A 79 3.97 17.83 3.33
CA THR A 79 4.26 16.42 3.02
C THR A 79 5.56 15.97 3.65
N LEU A 80 5.51 14.89 4.43
CA LEU A 80 6.69 14.18 4.94
C LEU A 80 6.67 12.73 4.47
N ILE A 81 7.73 12.33 3.78
CA ILE A 81 7.99 10.95 3.35
C ILE A 81 9.30 10.47 3.97
N VAL A 82 9.25 9.34 4.65
CA VAL A 82 10.43 8.66 5.19
C VAL A 82 10.41 7.21 4.70
N SER A 83 11.33 6.85 3.81
CA SER A 83 11.48 5.48 3.33
C SER A 83 12.54 4.71 4.13
N GLN A 84 12.29 3.41 4.34
CA GLN A 84 13.19 2.44 4.98
C GLN A 84 13.52 2.60 6.49
N GLY A 85 12.57 2.88 7.39
CA GLY A 85 12.85 2.83 8.84
C GLY A 85 12.82 1.41 9.45
N ARG A 86 13.84 1.00 10.22
CA ARG A 86 13.71 -0.10 11.20
C ARG A 86 12.99 0.40 12.44
N GLY A 87 11.66 0.36 12.41
CA GLY A 87 10.78 0.41 13.58
C GLY A 87 11.09 1.49 14.60
N THR A 88 10.76 2.73 14.26
CA THR A 88 11.00 3.89 15.11
C THR A 88 9.69 4.52 15.56
N ASP A 89 9.71 5.17 16.72
CA ASP A 89 8.54 5.86 17.22
C ASP A 89 8.36 7.18 16.47
N ILE A 90 7.17 7.40 15.92
CA ILE A 90 6.82 8.69 15.33
C ILE A 90 6.70 9.68 16.48
N PRO A 91 7.51 10.75 16.52
CA PRO A 91 7.49 11.69 17.64
C PRO A 91 6.15 12.41 17.69
N LEU A 92 5.56 12.50 18.88
CA LEU A 92 4.26 13.15 19.11
C LEU A 92 4.20 14.61 18.63
N SER A 93 5.36 15.27 18.56
CA SER A 93 5.50 16.64 18.08
C SER A 93 5.12 16.81 16.61
N ILE A 94 5.15 15.75 15.79
CA ILE A 94 4.78 15.84 14.37
C ILE A 94 3.34 16.33 14.19
N TRP A 95 2.47 16.04 15.16
CA TRP A 95 1.06 16.44 15.16
C TRP A 95 0.86 17.93 15.48
N LYS A 96 1.93 18.68 15.77
CA LYS A 96 1.90 20.15 15.93
C LYS A 96 2.04 20.91 14.62
N ILE A 97 2.31 20.22 13.51
CA ILE A 97 2.49 20.83 12.20
C ILE A 97 1.10 20.97 11.57
N ASP A 98 0.45 22.11 11.79
CA ASP A 98 -0.95 22.33 11.40
C ASP A 98 -1.20 22.18 9.89
N LYS A 99 -0.20 22.47 9.05
CA LYS A 99 -0.29 22.38 7.58
C LYS A 99 -0.04 20.98 7.02
N LEU A 100 0.30 20.00 7.87
CA LEU A 100 0.64 18.66 7.42
C LEU A 100 -0.58 17.97 6.80
N ARG A 101 -0.45 17.57 5.54
CA ARG A 101 -1.48 16.89 4.74
C ARG A 101 -1.18 15.42 4.52
N HIS A 102 0.10 15.10 4.29
CA HIS A 102 0.53 13.77 3.92
C HIS A 102 1.71 13.31 4.77
N LEU A 103 1.50 12.20 5.48
CA LEU A 103 2.53 11.52 6.27
C LEU A 103 2.70 10.09 5.76
N CYS A 104 3.87 9.78 5.20
CA CYS A 104 4.20 8.43 4.74
C CYS A 104 5.53 8.01 5.38
N ILE A 105 5.48 7.10 6.34
CA ILE A 105 6.68 6.67 7.06
C ILE A 105 6.80 5.16 6.95
N ALA A 106 7.56 4.69 5.96
CA ALA A 106 7.78 3.28 5.71
C ALA A 106 8.65 2.65 6.80
N GLY A 107 8.28 1.44 7.22
CA GLY A 107 8.98 0.72 8.28
C GLY A 107 8.02 0.24 9.36
N LYS A 108 8.53 -0.41 10.40
CA LYS A 108 7.72 -0.80 11.57
C LYS A 108 7.44 0.39 12.49
N ASN A 109 7.17 1.58 11.96
CA ASN A 109 7.14 2.79 12.78
C ASN A 109 5.86 2.86 13.60
N HIS A 110 5.99 3.04 14.91
CA HIS A 110 4.85 3.04 15.81
C HIS A 110 4.36 4.46 16.02
N ILE A 111 3.05 4.68 15.86
CA ILE A 111 2.41 5.86 16.43
C ILE A 111 2.37 5.60 17.94
N VAL A 112 3.21 6.32 18.69
CA VAL A 112 3.18 6.27 20.14
C VAL A 112 1.87 6.89 20.60
N GLY A 113 1.12 6.14 21.40
CA GLY A 113 -0.10 6.64 22.00
C GLY A 113 0.24 7.71 23.02
N ILE A 114 -0.66 8.66 23.20
CA ILE A 114 -0.62 9.53 24.37
C ILE A 114 -0.84 8.60 25.57
N SER A 115 0.22 8.24 26.29
CA SER A 115 0.05 7.54 27.56
C SER A 115 -0.71 8.47 28.50
N SER A 116 -1.51 7.91 29.41
CA SER A 116 -2.30 8.66 30.41
C SER A 116 -1.48 9.58 31.33
N TYR A 117 -0.15 9.61 31.18
CA TYR A 117 0.80 10.37 31.97
C TYR A 117 1.42 11.56 31.20
N SER A 118 1.10 11.73 29.91
CA SER A 118 1.54 12.91 29.17
C SER A 118 0.63 14.10 29.50
N THR A 119 1.18 15.05 30.26
CA THR A 119 0.55 16.35 30.60
C THR A 119 0.44 17.31 29.42
N ASP A 120 0.93 16.91 28.24
CA ASP A 120 0.87 17.70 27.02
C ASP A 120 -0.49 17.50 26.34
N VAL A 121 -1.45 18.28 26.84
CA VAL A 121 -2.78 18.48 26.26
C VAL A 121 -2.61 18.97 24.82
N TYR A 122 -2.82 18.11 23.83
CA TYR A 122 -3.02 18.53 22.43
C TYR A 122 -4.47 18.29 22.02
N PRO A 123 -5.35 19.28 22.18
CA PRO A 123 -6.75 19.21 21.80
C PRO A 123 -6.97 19.63 20.33
N SER A 124 -5.90 19.72 19.52
CA SER A 124 -6.03 20.19 18.14
C SER A 124 -6.53 19.08 17.23
N VAL A 125 -7.59 19.38 16.49
CA VAL A 125 -8.09 18.59 15.37
C VAL A 125 -7.04 18.66 14.26
N LEU A 126 -6.66 17.51 13.70
CA LEU A 126 -5.73 17.39 12.58
C LEU A 126 -6.52 17.46 11.26
N ASP A 127 -7.16 18.62 11.02
CA ASP A 127 -8.12 18.82 9.93
C ASP A 127 -7.50 18.86 8.53
N ASN A 128 -6.25 19.31 8.42
CA ASN A 128 -5.51 19.31 7.16
C ASN A 128 -4.99 17.92 6.78
N LEU A 129 -4.92 16.98 7.72
CA LEU A 129 -4.31 15.68 7.48
C LEU A 129 -5.25 14.80 6.65
N GLN A 130 -4.78 14.40 5.46
CA GLN A 130 -5.56 13.62 4.50
C GLN A 130 -5.00 12.22 4.28
N THR A 131 -3.71 12.02 4.54
CA THR A 131 -3.04 10.73 4.33
C THR A 131 -2.09 10.38 5.46
N ILE A 132 -2.26 9.19 6.02
CA ILE A 132 -1.28 8.51 6.87
C ILE A 132 -0.99 7.16 6.20
N SER A 133 0.27 6.83 5.94
CA SER A 133 0.59 5.56 5.29
C SER A 133 1.84 4.91 5.85
N LEU A 134 1.82 3.57 5.81
CA LEU A 134 2.89 2.66 6.21
C LEU A 134 3.22 2.68 7.71
N VAL A 135 2.26 3.06 8.56
CA VAL A 135 2.42 3.06 10.02
C VAL A 135 2.13 1.67 10.62
N SER A 136 2.83 1.28 11.68
CA SER A 136 2.53 0.04 12.39
C SER A 136 1.15 0.11 13.05
N PRO A 137 0.29 -0.92 12.91
CA PRO A 137 -0.96 -0.98 13.64
C PRO A 137 -0.69 -1.11 15.15
N SER A 138 -1.35 -0.27 15.96
CA SER A 138 -1.32 -0.34 17.42
C SER A 138 -2.62 0.23 18.00
N VAL A 139 -3.05 -0.25 19.18
CA VAL A 139 -4.23 0.29 19.89
C VAL A 139 -4.08 1.81 20.11
N SER A 140 -2.86 2.25 20.34
CA SER A 140 -2.49 3.65 20.48
C SER A 140 -2.80 4.54 19.28
N CYS A 141 -2.94 3.98 18.07
CA CYS A 141 -3.28 4.74 16.86
C CYS A 141 -4.69 5.35 16.94
N GLU A 142 -5.62 4.72 17.66
CA GLU A 142 -7.03 5.14 17.71
C GLU A 142 -7.18 6.58 18.19
N HIS A 143 -6.40 7.00 19.19
CA HIS A 143 -6.44 8.37 19.71
C HIS A 143 -6.00 9.41 18.70
N VAL A 144 -5.02 9.10 17.84
CA VAL A 144 -4.56 10.01 16.79
C VAL A 144 -5.56 10.02 15.64
N LEU A 145 -6.02 8.85 15.20
CA LEU A 145 -7.00 8.72 14.11
C LEU A 145 -8.35 9.36 14.46
N ALA A 146 -8.78 9.30 15.72
CA ALA A 146 -9.99 9.98 16.17
C ALA A 146 -9.93 11.51 16.02
N ARG A 147 -8.72 12.08 15.91
CA ARG A 147 -8.48 13.51 15.71
C ARG A 147 -8.31 13.91 14.25
N THR A 148 -8.41 12.98 13.30
CA THR A 148 -8.21 13.22 11.86
C THR A 148 -9.55 13.10 11.10
N PRO A 149 -10.47 14.08 11.22
CA PRO A 149 -11.82 13.95 10.67
C PRO A 149 -11.82 13.89 9.13
N ASN A 150 -10.82 14.45 8.46
CA ASN A 150 -10.74 14.54 6.99
C ASN A 150 -9.79 13.50 6.38
N LEU A 151 -9.41 12.46 7.13
CA LEU A 151 -8.48 11.43 6.64
C LEU A 151 -9.13 10.62 5.51
N ARG A 152 -8.49 10.61 4.33
CA ARG A 152 -9.01 9.92 3.13
C ARG A 152 -8.22 8.65 2.79
N LYS A 153 -6.94 8.60 3.14
CA LYS A 153 -6.07 7.44 2.88
C LYS A 153 -5.34 7.01 4.16
N LEU A 154 -5.47 5.73 4.51
CA LEU A 154 -4.79 5.10 5.64
C LEU A 154 -4.03 3.86 5.17
N GLY A 155 -2.80 3.67 5.62
CA GLY A 155 -2.03 2.46 5.37
C GLY A 155 -1.38 1.94 6.63
N PHE A 156 -1.75 0.74 7.06
CA PHE A 156 -1.03 0.00 8.09
C PHE A 156 0.03 -0.91 7.46
N CYS A 157 1.21 -0.92 8.05
CA CYS A 157 2.34 -1.76 7.66
C CYS A 157 3.04 -2.28 8.92
N GLY A 158 2.94 -3.58 9.20
CA GLY A 158 3.50 -4.16 10.42
C GLY A 158 2.93 -5.55 10.69
N ASN A 159 2.81 -5.94 11.96
CA ASN A 159 2.13 -7.18 12.33
C ASN A 159 0.61 -6.98 12.34
N LEU A 160 -0.10 -7.64 11.41
CA LEU A 160 -1.57 -7.62 11.30
C LEU A 160 -2.19 -8.98 11.64
N THR A 161 -1.39 -9.96 12.04
CA THR A 161 -1.83 -11.34 12.19
C THR A 161 -1.30 -11.94 13.48
N SER A 162 -2.20 -12.49 14.28
CA SER A 162 -1.86 -13.35 15.42
C SER A 162 -2.30 -14.79 15.10
N PRO A 163 -1.81 -15.81 15.82
CA PRO A 163 -2.28 -17.18 15.65
C PRO A 163 -3.81 -17.27 15.64
N GLY A 164 -4.41 -17.59 14.49
CA GLY A 164 -5.85 -17.75 14.32
C GLY A 164 -6.67 -16.50 14.03
N TYR A 165 -6.07 -15.30 13.96
CA TYR A 165 -6.86 -14.05 13.87
C TYR A 165 -6.16 -12.93 13.08
N PHE A 166 -6.94 -12.15 12.33
CA PHE A 166 -6.51 -10.94 11.62
C PHE A 166 -6.89 -9.70 12.41
N TRP A 167 -5.94 -8.78 12.67
CA TRP A 167 -6.17 -7.67 13.59
C TRP A 167 -5.64 -6.33 13.06
N PHE A 168 -6.45 -5.29 13.24
CA PHE A 168 -6.06 -3.89 13.21
C PHE A 168 -7.03 -3.08 14.13
N PRO A 169 -6.68 -1.85 14.53
CA PRO A 169 -7.53 -1.01 15.39
C PRO A 169 -8.90 -0.75 14.78
N ALA A 170 -9.91 -0.43 15.60
CA ALA A 170 -11.25 -0.15 15.06
C ALA A 170 -11.23 1.14 14.20
N LEU A 171 -11.86 1.11 13.01
CA LEU A 171 -11.86 2.25 12.08
C LEU A 171 -13.28 2.71 11.67
N ASP A 172 -14.32 2.23 12.35
CA ASP A 172 -15.72 2.56 12.06
C ASP A 172 -16.06 4.05 12.24
N PHE A 173 -15.23 4.79 13.00
CA PHE A 173 -15.39 6.23 13.18
C PHE A 173 -14.80 7.09 12.04
N LEU A 174 -14.01 6.50 11.12
CA LEU A 174 -13.37 7.23 10.02
C LEU A 174 -14.28 7.36 8.80
N ASN A 175 -15.29 8.22 8.90
CA ASN A 175 -16.37 8.33 7.91
C ASN A 175 -15.94 8.77 6.50
N TYR A 176 -14.82 9.50 6.36
CA TYR A 176 -14.33 10.00 5.08
C TYR A 176 -13.18 9.16 4.50
N LEU A 177 -12.84 8.04 5.15
CA LEU A 177 -11.76 7.18 4.70
C LEU A 177 -12.18 6.38 3.46
N GLU A 178 -11.52 6.65 2.35
CA GLU A 178 -11.81 6.03 1.06
C GLU A 178 -10.81 4.93 0.69
N THR A 179 -9.57 5.02 1.18
CA THR A 179 -8.50 4.06 0.88
C THR A 179 -7.87 3.49 2.14
N LEU A 180 -7.81 2.16 2.20
CA LEU A 180 -7.17 1.41 3.27
C LEU A 180 -6.17 0.41 2.68
N LYS A 181 -4.93 0.46 3.16
CA LYS A 181 -3.89 -0.53 2.82
C LYS A 181 -3.46 -1.27 4.08
N LEU A 182 -3.49 -2.60 4.05
CA LEU A 182 -3.14 -3.47 5.18
C LEU A 182 -2.00 -4.39 4.72
N LEU A 183 -0.77 -4.04 5.11
CA LEU A 183 0.44 -4.71 4.66
C LEU A 183 1.10 -5.46 5.82
N ASN A 184 0.99 -6.78 5.84
CA ASN A 184 1.60 -7.58 6.89
C ASN A 184 3.09 -7.84 6.57
N ARG A 185 3.99 -7.38 7.43
CA ARG A 185 5.45 -7.57 7.26
C ARG A 185 6.07 -8.58 8.22
N ASP A 186 5.39 -8.88 9.32
CA ASP A 186 5.97 -9.61 10.46
C ASP A 186 5.46 -11.04 10.59
N GLY A 187 4.70 -11.51 9.59
CA GLY A 187 4.24 -12.88 9.51
C GLY A 187 5.38 -13.87 9.30
N ILE A 188 5.54 -14.79 10.25
CA ILE A 188 6.35 -16.01 10.10
C ILE A 188 5.84 -16.79 8.87
N PRO A 189 6.71 -17.42 8.06
CA PRO A 189 6.28 -18.17 6.88
C PRO A 189 5.44 -19.40 7.25
N LEU A 190 4.23 -19.48 6.66
CA LEU A 190 3.51 -20.66 6.16
C LEU A 190 3.85 -22.01 6.85
N SER A 191 3.08 -22.41 7.88
CA SER A 191 2.19 -23.58 7.71
C SER A 191 1.03 -23.65 8.72
N VAL A 192 0.92 -22.70 9.66
CA VAL A 192 -0.02 -22.78 10.80
C VAL A 192 -1.04 -21.62 10.84
N TYR A 193 -0.76 -20.52 10.15
CA TYR A 193 -1.55 -19.30 10.28
C TYR A 193 -2.68 -19.24 9.25
N ARG A 194 -3.86 -19.67 9.66
CA ARG A 194 -5.12 -19.27 9.03
C ARG A 194 -5.69 -18.13 9.86
N SER A 195 -5.95 -17.00 9.23
CA SER A 195 -6.57 -15.85 9.89
C SER A 195 -7.98 -15.64 9.35
N ASN A 196 -8.88 -15.28 10.26
CA ASN A 196 -10.25 -14.89 9.93
C ASN A 196 -10.45 -13.41 10.26
N LEU A 197 -11.42 -12.76 9.60
CA LEU A 197 -11.71 -11.33 9.82
C LEU A 197 -12.19 -11.07 11.25
N GLY A 198 -12.86 -12.04 11.86
CA GLY A 198 -13.04 -12.09 13.31
C GLY A 198 -13.81 -10.94 13.96
N GLY A 199 -14.51 -10.11 13.19
CA GLY A 199 -15.24 -8.93 13.70
C GLY A 199 -14.45 -7.62 13.66
N VAL A 200 -13.35 -7.54 12.89
CA VAL A 200 -12.69 -6.26 12.59
C VAL A 200 -13.68 -5.23 12.04
N LYS A 201 -13.48 -3.97 12.41
CA LYS A 201 -14.37 -2.87 12.04
C LYS A 201 -13.75 -2.00 10.95
N PHE A 202 -14.30 -2.12 9.74
CA PHE A 202 -13.90 -1.29 8.61
C PHE A 202 -14.59 0.08 8.62
N PRO A 203 -14.00 1.08 7.97
CA PRO A 203 -14.66 2.36 7.70
C PRO A 203 -15.87 2.18 6.76
N PRO A 204 -16.97 2.92 6.97
CA PRO A 204 -18.23 2.69 6.25
C PRO A 204 -18.21 3.10 4.75
N ASN A 205 -17.36 4.06 4.37
CA ASN A 205 -17.32 4.62 3.02
C ASN A 205 -16.07 4.19 2.23
N LEU A 206 -15.50 3.05 2.58
CA LEU A 206 -14.28 2.55 1.96
C LEU A 206 -14.51 2.17 0.49
N LYS A 207 -13.67 2.72 -0.40
CA LYS A 207 -13.72 2.47 -1.85
C LYS A 207 -12.56 1.62 -2.35
N ARG A 208 -11.40 1.69 -1.68
CA ARG A 208 -10.17 1.03 -2.11
C ARG A 208 -9.57 0.25 -0.95
N LEU A 209 -9.37 -1.05 -1.14
CA LEU A 209 -8.75 -1.93 -0.17
C LEU A 209 -7.57 -2.66 -0.82
N THR A 210 -6.42 -2.62 -0.13
CA THR A 210 -5.26 -3.46 -0.46
C THR A 210 -4.94 -4.33 0.75
N LEU A 211 -4.93 -5.65 0.55
CA LEU A 211 -4.49 -6.62 1.54
C LEU A 211 -3.20 -7.26 1.03
N SER A 212 -2.17 -7.34 1.87
CA SER A 212 -0.91 -8.01 1.54
C SER A 212 -0.44 -8.89 2.68
N ARG A 213 -0.12 -10.16 2.38
CA ARG A 213 0.36 -11.15 3.37
C ARG A 213 -0.54 -11.28 4.61
N THR A 214 -1.84 -11.05 4.46
CA THR A 214 -2.81 -11.13 5.55
C THR A 214 -3.25 -12.56 5.86
N PHE A 215 -2.99 -13.50 4.95
CA PHE A 215 -3.28 -14.93 5.10
C PHE A 215 -4.73 -15.23 5.51
N LEU A 216 -5.68 -14.43 4.99
CA LEU A 216 -7.11 -14.65 5.21
C LEU A 216 -7.55 -15.92 4.50
N GLN A 217 -8.47 -16.67 5.08
CA GLN A 217 -9.10 -17.78 4.38
C GLN A 217 -10.00 -17.25 3.25
N TRP A 218 -10.06 -17.94 2.11
CA TRP A 218 -10.91 -17.50 0.98
C TRP A 218 -12.39 -17.43 1.34
N GLU A 219 -12.84 -18.26 2.28
CA GLU A 219 -14.19 -18.27 2.84
C GLU A 219 -14.57 -16.94 3.51
N GLU A 220 -13.58 -16.16 3.96
CA GLU A 220 -13.80 -14.84 4.58
C GLU A 220 -14.08 -13.75 3.54
N MET A 221 -13.82 -13.98 2.25
CA MET A 221 -14.03 -12.96 1.21
C MET A 221 -15.51 -12.64 1.01
N SER A 222 -16.41 -13.59 1.25
CA SER A 222 -17.85 -13.32 1.23
C SER A 222 -18.25 -12.39 2.37
N THR A 223 -17.71 -12.62 3.57
CA THR A 223 -17.89 -11.72 4.72
C THR A 223 -17.31 -10.33 4.43
N LEU A 224 -16.12 -10.26 3.81
CA LEU A 224 -15.51 -9.00 3.41
C LEU A 224 -16.38 -8.22 2.42
N GLY A 225 -16.96 -8.91 1.43
CA GLY A 225 -17.87 -8.35 0.45
C GLY A 225 -19.12 -7.75 1.07
N MET A 226 -19.72 -8.45 2.04
CA MET A 226 -20.87 -7.93 2.81
C MET A 226 -20.52 -6.71 3.68
N LEU A 227 -19.33 -6.70 4.29
CA LEU A 227 -18.88 -5.58 5.12
C LEU A 227 -18.54 -4.33 4.31
N LEU A 228 -18.20 -4.49 3.03
CA LEU A 228 -17.69 -3.43 2.16
C LEU A 228 -18.53 -3.29 0.87
N PRO A 229 -19.83 -2.98 0.95
CA PRO A 229 -20.71 -2.92 -0.22
C PRO A 229 -20.36 -1.80 -1.21
N ASN A 230 -19.60 -0.79 -0.76
CA ASN A 230 -19.17 0.34 -1.57
C ASN A 230 -17.78 0.19 -2.19
N LEU A 231 -17.15 -0.98 -2.05
CA LEU A 231 -15.78 -1.19 -2.53
C LEU A 231 -15.72 -1.18 -4.06
N GLU A 232 -14.86 -0.33 -4.61
CA GLU A 232 -14.64 -0.16 -6.04
C GLU A 232 -13.33 -0.83 -6.50
N VAL A 233 -12.34 -0.92 -5.62
CA VAL A 233 -10.99 -1.42 -5.91
C VAL A 233 -10.57 -2.39 -4.82
N LEU A 234 -10.26 -3.63 -5.21
CA LEU A 234 -9.71 -4.66 -4.34
C LEU A 234 -8.39 -5.17 -4.91
N LYS A 235 -7.32 -5.04 -4.13
CA LYS A 235 -6.00 -5.57 -4.45
C LYS A 235 -5.61 -6.62 -3.39
N LEU A 236 -5.40 -7.85 -3.85
CA LEU A 236 -4.93 -8.95 -3.03
C LEU A 236 -3.50 -9.30 -3.48
N GLU A 237 -2.54 -9.08 -2.60
CA GLU A 237 -1.12 -9.17 -2.93
C GLU A 237 -0.38 -10.14 -2.00
N PHE A 238 0.60 -10.87 -2.52
CA PHE A 238 1.51 -11.71 -1.75
C PHE A 238 0.80 -12.61 -0.72
N GLN A 239 -0.04 -13.55 -1.18
CA GLN A 239 -0.80 -14.46 -0.31
C GLN A 239 -1.69 -13.73 0.71
N ALA A 240 -2.34 -12.64 0.30
CA ALA A 240 -3.36 -11.96 1.09
C ALA A 240 -4.47 -12.91 1.54
N CYS A 241 -4.83 -13.84 0.67
CA CYS A 241 -5.75 -14.94 0.94
C CYS A 241 -5.07 -16.29 0.67
N ILE A 242 -5.46 -17.31 1.43
CA ILE A 242 -4.92 -18.67 1.35
C ILE A 242 -6.04 -19.70 1.24
N GLY A 243 -5.72 -20.80 0.59
CA GLY A 243 -6.64 -21.91 0.33
C GLY A 243 -6.73 -22.22 -1.15
N PRO A 244 -7.02 -23.48 -1.54
CA PRO A 244 -7.01 -23.87 -2.94
C PRO A 244 -8.23 -23.36 -3.72
N LEU A 245 -9.34 -23.04 -3.03
CA LEU A 245 -10.62 -22.72 -3.65
C LEU A 245 -11.10 -21.35 -3.17
N TRP A 246 -11.44 -20.47 -4.11
CA TRP A 246 -12.22 -19.28 -3.83
C TRP A 246 -13.63 -19.48 -4.38
N LYS A 247 -14.58 -19.78 -3.50
CA LYS A 247 -16.00 -19.82 -3.83
C LYS A 247 -16.65 -18.51 -3.43
N THR A 248 -17.10 -17.72 -4.39
CA THR A 248 -17.88 -16.52 -4.09
C THR A 248 -19.32 -16.90 -3.80
N SER A 249 -19.88 -16.39 -2.70
CA SER A 249 -21.26 -16.65 -2.29
C SER A 249 -22.07 -15.35 -2.19
N GLU A 250 -23.30 -15.45 -1.66
CA GLU A 250 -24.15 -14.29 -1.36
C GLU A 250 -23.35 -13.21 -0.60
N GLY A 251 -23.53 -11.95 -1.03
CA GLY A 251 -22.76 -10.80 -0.55
C GLY A 251 -21.90 -10.17 -1.65
N GLY A 252 -21.14 -10.99 -2.39
CA GLY A 252 -20.34 -10.57 -3.56
C GLY A 252 -19.55 -9.26 -3.37
N PHE A 253 -19.25 -8.56 -4.48
CA PHE A 253 -18.76 -7.19 -4.45
C PHE A 253 -19.51 -6.34 -5.49
N PRO A 254 -20.65 -5.72 -5.11
CA PRO A 254 -21.59 -5.16 -6.08
C PRO A 254 -21.05 -3.96 -6.86
N LYS A 255 -20.19 -3.13 -6.24
CA LYS A 255 -19.61 -1.93 -6.86
C LYS A 255 -18.16 -2.10 -7.32
N LEU A 256 -17.60 -3.31 -7.24
CA LEU A 256 -16.19 -3.55 -7.54
C LEU A 256 -15.94 -3.40 -9.02
N ARG A 257 -15.04 -2.48 -9.37
CA ARG A 257 -14.63 -2.18 -10.75
C ARG A 257 -13.26 -2.75 -11.08
N PHE A 258 -12.38 -2.85 -10.09
CA PHE A 258 -11.02 -3.34 -10.27
C PHE A 258 -10.69 -4.43 -9.25
N LEU A 259 -10.32 -5.60 -9.76
CA LEU A 259 -9.81 -6.72 -8.97
C LEU A 259 -8.40 -7.08 -9.43
N ARG A 260 -7.45 -7.07 -8.51
CA ARG A 260 -6.07 -7.53 -8.74
C ARG A 260 -5.73 -8.67 -7.82
N LEU A 261 -5.30 -9.79 -8.39
CA LEU A 261 -4.70 -10.92 -7.70
C LEU A 261 -3.22 -10.98 -8.07
N TYR A 262 -2.35 -10.71 -7.11
CA TYR A 262 -0.90 -10.72 -7.29
C TYR A 262 -0.24 -11.72 -6.35
N TYR A 263 0.46 -12.72 -6.90
CA TYR A 263 1.16 -13.74 -6.12
C TYR A 263 0.23 -14.44 -5.11
N MET A 264 -0.78 -15.15 -5.63
CA MET A 264 -1.82 -15.80 -4.83
C MET A 264 -1.73 -17.32 -4.93
N TYR A 265 -1.92 -18.01 -3.80
CA TYR A 265 -2.14 -19.46 -3.78
C TYR A 265 -3.64 -19.72 -3.98
N LEU A 266 -4.04 -19.85 -5.25
CA LEU A 266 -5.42 -20.10 -5.67
C LEU A 266 -5.39 -21.14 -6.78
N ASN A 267 -6.08 -22.27 -6.61
CA ASN A 267 -6.13 -23.33 -7.61
C ASN A 267 -7.41 -23.28 -8.44
N GLN A 268 -8.54 -23.02 -7.78
CA GLN A 268 -9.87 -22.96 -8.37
C GLN A 268 -10.59 -21.70 -7.91
N TRP A 269 -11.23 -21.03 -8.85
CA TRP A 269 -12.10 -19.91 -8.58
C TRP A 269 -13.50 -20.30 -9.05
N ASP A 270 -14.45 -20.39 -8.13
CA ASP A 270 -15.84 -20.70 -8.40
C ASP A 270 -16.65 -19.42 -8.20
N THR A 271 -17.08 -18.81 -9.30
CA THR A 271 -17.83 -17.56 -9.29
C THR A 271 -18.85 -17.48 -10.40
N SER A 272 -19.69 -16.46 -10.31
CA SER A 272 -20.77 -16.17 -11.25
C SER A 272 -20.79 -14.66 -11.50
N SER A 273 -21.27 -14.24 -12.66
CA SER A 273 -21.38 -12.83 -13.04
C SER A 273 -22.14 -11.98 -12.02
N ILE A 274 -23.11 -12.57 -11.31
CA ILE A 274 -23.91 -11.88 -10.28
C ILE A 274 -23.09 -11.41 -9.08
N HIS A 275 -21.93 -12.02 -8.82
CA HIS A 275 -21.09 -11.66 -7.67
C HIS A 275 -20.23 -10.43 -7.93
N PHE A 276 -20.02 -10.06 -9.20
CA PHE A 276 -19.18 -8.94 -9.63
C PHE A 276 -19.83 -8.10 -10.75
N PRO A 277 -21.06 -7.60 -10.55
CA PRO A 277 -21.85 -7.01 -11.64
C PRO A 277 -21.25 -5.73 -12.26
N SER A 278 -20.37 -5.05 -11.53
CA SER A 278 -19.74 -3.78 -11.94
C SER A 278 -18.27 -3.93 -12.35
N LEU A 279 -17.75 -5.16 -12.47
CA LEU A 279 -16.32 -5.38 -12.68
C LEU A 279 -15.88 -4.95 -14.07
N GLN A 280 -14.88 -4.06 -14.12
CA GLN A 280 -14.37 -3.48 -15.36
C GLN A 280 -13.01 -4.03 -15.75
N ARG A 281 -12.16 -4.35 -14.77
CA ARG A 281 -10.80 -4.82 -15.02
C ARG A 281 -10.39 -5.87 -14.00
N LEU A 282 -9.93 -7.00 -14.53
CA LEU A 282 -9.36 -8.11 -13.78
C LEU A 282 -7.86 -8.23 -14.12
N VAL A 283 -7.02 -8.26 -13.09
CA VAL A 283 -5.57 -8.46 -13.24
C VAL A 283 -5.14 -9.69 -12.46
N LEU A 284 -4.62 -10.69 -13.17
CA LEU A 284 -4.02 -11.90 -12.64
C LEU A 284 -2.52 -11.86 -12.91
N HIS A 285 -1.72 -11.77 -11.85
CA HIS A 285 -0.27 -11.73 -11.96
C HIS A 285 0.38 -12.71 -10.98
N ARG A 286 1.25 -13.61 -11.47
CA ARG A 286 1.88 -14.66 -10.64
C ARG A 286 0.87 -15.55 -9.89
N CYS A 287 -0.23 -15.91 -10.55
CA CYS A 287 -1.19 -16.92 -10.07
C CYS A 287 -0.84 -18.30 -10.65
N GLU A 288 0.28 -18.85 -10.23
CA GLU A 288 0.92 -20.02 -10.87
C GLU A 288 0.15 -21.34 -10.71
N LYS A 289 -0.79 -21.41 -9.77
CA LYS A 289 -1.58 -22.63 -9.49
C LYS A 289 -3.02 -22.56 -10.00
N LEU A 290 -3.46 -21.40 -10.48
CA LEU A 290 -4.83 -21.21 -10.96
C LEU A 290 -5.06 -22.08 -12.19
N LYS A 291 -6.07 -22.95 -12.17
CA LYS A 291 -6.34 -23.87 -13.28
C LYS A 291 -7.05 -23.19 -14.44
N GLU A 292 -8.05 -22.36 -14.15
CA GLU A 292 -8.87 -21.71 -15.16
C GLU A 292 -9.39 -20.37 -14.65
N ILE A 293 -9.73 -19.48 -15.59
CA ILE A 293 -10.51 -18.29 -15.32
C ILE A 293 -11.98 -18.69 -15.46
N PRO A 294 -12.85 -18.36 -14.49
CA PRO A 294 -14.26 -18.73 -14.56
C PRO A 294 -14.92 -18.16 -15.82
N SER A 295 -15.54 -19.03 -16.63
CA SER A 295 -16.20 -18.64 -17.88
C SER A 295 -17.36 -17.68 -17.67
N GLU A 296 -18.03 -17.76 -16.53
CA GLU A 296 -19.15 -16.90 -16.15
C GLU A 296 -18.74 -15.43 -15.96
N LEU A 297 -17.44 -15.12 -15.81
CA LEU A 297 -16.97 -13.74 -15.79
C LEU A 297 -17.15 -13.05 -17.14
N VAL A 298 -17.24 -13.82 -18.22
CA VAL A 298 -17.50 -13.32 -19.58
C VAL A 298 -18.92 -12.78 -19.70
N ASP A 299 -19.86 -13.22 -18.86
CA ASP A 299 -21.23 -12.72 -18.87
C ASP A 299 -21.36 -11.33 -18.17
N ILE A 300 -20.26 -10.81 -17.60
CA ILE A 300 -20.25 -9.49 -16.97
C ILE A 300 -20.15 -8.42 -18.05
N SER A 301 -21.29 -7.80 -18.38
CA SER A 301 -21.39 -6.74 -19.39
C SER A 301 -20.47 -5.53 -19.19
N THR A 302 -20.00 -5.29 -17.95
CA THR A 302 -19.12 -4.15 -17.62
C THR A 302 -17.64 -4.48 -17.73
N LEU A 303 -17.25 -5.72 -18.03
CA LEU A 303 -15.85 -6.15 -18.02
C LEU A 303 -15.13 -5.75 -19.31
N HIS A 304 -14.18 -4.83 -19.23
CA HIS A 304 -13.47 -4.33 -20.40
C HIS A 304 -12.09 -4.94 -20.58
N THR A 305 -11.47 -5.45 -19.51
CA THR A 305 -10.08 -5.93 -19.58
C THR A 305 -9.80 -7.09 -18.64
N ILE A 306 -9.16 -8.14 -19.18
CA ILE A 306 -8.51 -9.20 -18.41
C ILE A 306 -7.02 -9.20 -18.73
N GLU A 307 -6.18 -9.02 -17.72
CA GLU A 307 -4.72 -9.11 -17.82
C GLU A 307 -4.23 -10.37 -17.15
N VAL A 308 -3.50 -11.20 -17.88
CA VAL A 308 -2.91 -12.45 -17.38
C VAL A 308 -1.41 -12.40 -17.61
N SER A 309 -0.64 -12.55 -16.55
CA SER A 309 0.82 -12.46 -16.62
C SER A 309 1.47 -13.38 -15.60
N TRP A 310 2.46 -14.16 -16.02
CA TRP A 310 3.16 -15.11 -15.14
C TRP A 310 2.22 -16.10 -14.43
N CYS A 311 1.10 -16.48 -15.04
CA CYS A 311 0.14 -17.45 -14.50
C CYS A 311 0.41 -18.87 -15.04
N SER A 312 -0.34 -19.87 -14.53
CA SER A 312 -0.22 -21.24 -15.03
C SER A 312 -0.55 -21.33 -16.55
N PRO A 313 0.02 -22.31 -17.29
CA PRO A 313 -0.36 -22.55 -18.67
C PRO A 313 -1.87 -22.80 -18.85
N SER A 314 -2.52 -23.45 -17.88
CA SER A 314 -3.96 -23.71 -17.90
C SER A 314 -4.78 -22.42 -17.80
N ALA A 315 -4.41 -21.49 -16.91
CA ALA A 315 -5.08 -20.19 -16.81
C ALA A 315 -4.86 -19.33 -18.07
N VAL A 316 -3.67 -19.39 -18.67
CA VAL A 316 -3.37 -18.71 -19.95
C VAL A 316 -4.21 -19.30 -21.08
N ASN A 317 -4.33 -20.64 -21.16
CA ASN A 317 -5.16 -21.29 -22.17
C ASN A 317 -6.65 -20.97 -21.99
N SER A 318 -7.14 -20.94 -20.75
CA SER A 318 -8.51 -20.50 -20.44
C SER A 318 -8.75 -19.05 -20.91
N ALA A 319 -7.80 -18.13 -20.69
CA ALA A 319 -7.90 -16.76 -21.20
C ALA A 319 -7.95 -16.69 -22.74
N ARG A 320 -7.17 -17.54 -23.43
CA ARG A 320 -7.22 -17.64 -24.90
C ARG A 320 -8.54 -18.21 -25.40
N GLN A 321 -9.08 -19.23 -24.74
CA GLN A 321 -10.37 -19.81 -25.09
C GLN A 321 -11.49 -18.76 -24.99
N ILE A 322 -11.50 -17.96 -23.91
CA ILE A 322 -12.43 -16.83 -23.78
C ILE A 322 -12.28 -15.86 -24.97
N GLN A 323 -11.05 -15.57 -25.39
CA GLN A 323 -10.78 -14.70 -26.53
C GLN A 323 -11.35 -15.28 -27.85
N GLU A 324 -11.13 -16.58 -28.09
CA GLU A 324 -11.60 -17.28 -29.29
C GLU A 324 -13.13 -17.37 -29.34
N GLU A 325 -13.78 -17.65 -28.21
CA GLU A 325 -15.23 -17.68 -28.09
C GLU A 325 -15.84 -16.31 -28.44
N GLN A 326 -15.25 -15.21 -27.98
CA GLN A 326 -15.70 -13.85 -28.32
C GLN A 326 -15.55 -13.53 -29.80
N GLN A 327 -14.40 -13.89 -30.39
CA GLN A 327 -14.16 -13.70 -31.82
C GLN A 327 -15.13 -14.50 -32.68
N SER A 328 -15.46 -15.72 -32.26
CA SER A 328 -16.45 -16.57 -32.95
C SER A 328 -17.86 -15.94 -32.95
N MET A 329 -18.19 -15.18 -31.91
CA MET A 329 -19.44 -14.41 -31.78
C MET A 329 -19.35 -13.01 -32.42
N GLY A 330 -18.24 -12.67 -33.09
CA GLY A 330 -18.03 -11.37 -33.74
C GLY A 330 -17.95 -10.19 -32.76
N SER A 331 -17.57 -10.45 -31.51
CA SER A 331 -17.56 -9.49 -30.41
C SER A 331 -16.13 -9.09 -30.03
N ASP A 332 -15.90 -7.79 -29.79
CA ASP A 332 -14.60 -7.23 -29.36
C ASP A 332 -14.74 -6.26 -28.17
N TRP A 333 -15.73 -6.52 -27.30
CA TRP A 333 -16.00 -5.65 -26.15
C TRP A 333 -15.04 -5.88 -24.97
N LEU A 334 -14.38 -7.03 -24.91
CA LEU A 334 -13.45 -7.42 -23.85
C LEU A 334 -12.02 -7.54 -24.39
N LYS A 335 -11.10 -6.77 -23.80
CA LYS A 335 -9.68 -6.84 -24.14
C LYS A 335 -8.95 -7.84 -23.28
N ILE A 336 -8.39 -8.89 -23.88
CA ILE A 336 -7.57 -9.89 -23.18
C ILE A 336 -6.09 -9.65 -23.46
N LEU A 337 -5.32 -9.39 -22.40
CA LEU A 337 -3.91 -9.08 -22.45
C LEU A 337 -3.11 -10.19 -21.78
N ILE A 338 -2.42 -11.00 -22.59
CA ILE A 338 -1.59 -12.09 -22.11
C ILE A 338 -0.12 -11.67 -22.26
N TYR A 339 0.57 -11.56 -21.12
CA TYR A 339 2.00 -11.24 -21.12
C TYR A 339 2.81 -12.52 -20.94
N PRO A 340 3.73 -12.83 -21.88
CA PRO A 340 4.55 -14.02 -21.79
C PRO A 340 5.47 -13.96 -20.56
N SER A 341 5.71 -15.12 -19.96
CA SER A 341 6.84 -15.30 -19.04
C SER A 341 8.12 -15.28 -19.88
N ASN A 342 8.74 -14.12 -20.05
CA ASN A 342 10.05 -14.06 -20.69
C ASN A 342 11.08 -14.75 -19.79
N GLN A 343 11.33 -16.04 -20.04
CA GLN A 343 12.44 -16.76 -19.42
C GLN A 343 13.77 -16.61 -20.18
N GLU A 344 13.82 -15.88 -21.31
CA GLU A 344 15.03 -15.85 -22.16
C GLU A 344 15.71 -14.49 -22.38
N HIS A 345 15.23 -13.37 -21.83
CA HIS A 345 15.99 -12.11 -21.86
C HIS A 345 15.79 -11.28 -20.60
N MET A 346 16.56 -11.61 -19.55
CA MET A 346 16.90 -10.69 -18.47
C MET A 346 18.39 -10.81 -18.16
N ASN A 347 19.22 -10.54 -19.18
CA ASN A 347 20.49 -9.86 -18.97
C ASN A 347 20.40 -8.58 -19.80
N SER A 348 20.52 -7.46 -19.11
CA SER A 348 20.44 -6.06 -19.56
C SER A 348 19.06 -5.38 -19.55
N SER A 349 18.92 -4.51 -18.55
CA SER A 349 18.30 -3.17 -18.59
C SER A 349 16.87 -3.01 -18.02
N ASN A 350 16.86 -2.61 -16.73
CA ASN A 350 15.86 -1.79 -16.03
C ASN A 350 14.53 -2.40 -15.56
N ASP A 351 14.58 -3.56 -14.91
CA ASP A 351 13.58 -3.96 -13.90
C ASP A 351 14.29 -4.66 -12.72
N ASP A 352 15.02 -3.89 -11.91
CA ASP A 352 15.62 -4.39 -10.68
C ASP A 352 14.56 -4.50 -9.58
N CYS A 353 14.00 -5.70 -9.43
CA CYS A 353 13.68 -6.33 -8.13
C CYS A 353 13.28 -7.81 -8.34
N LEU A 354 14.18 -8.60 -8.94
CA LEU A 354 14.19 -10.05 -8.77
C LEU A 354 15.06 -10.38 -7.56
N VAL A 355 14.52 -11.01 -6.51
CA VAL A 355 15.36 -11.84 -5.65
C VAL A 355 14.64 -13.13 -5.27
N ASN A 356 15.32 -14.22 -5.61
CA ASN A 356 15.07 -15.61 -5.30
C ASN A 356 14.96 -15.89 -3.79
N LEU A 357 14.10 -16.85 -3.43
CA LEU A 357 14.09 -17.49 -2.13
C LEU A 357 15.18 -18.57 -2.08
N GLY A 358 16.13 -18.43 -1.15
CA GLY A 358 17.16 -19.43 -0.89
C GLY A 358 18.04 -19.06 0.29
N THR A 359 17.56 -19.38 1.49
CA THR A 359 18.30 -19.61 2.75
C THR A 359 19.28 -18.56 3.30
N THR A 360 19.11 -18.31 4.60
CA THR A 360 20.01 -17.68 5.59
C THR A 360 20.24 -16.17 5.51
N SER A 361 19.85 -15.51 6.61
CA SER A 361 20.26 -14.20 7.15
C SER A 361 20.29 -12.97 6.24
N GLU A 362 19.59 -11.93 6.71
CA GLU A 362 19.84 -10.52 6.41
C GLU A 362 19.79 -10.12 4.94
N ASP A 363 18.56 -9.90 4.43
CA ASP A 363 18.16 -8.68 3.71
C ASP A 363 16.81 -8.93 3.03
N ALA A 364 15.76 -8.28 3.55
CA ALA A 364 14.44 -8.30 2.93
C ALA A 364 14.36 -7.17 1.89
N PRO A 365 13.98 -7.43 0.63
CA PRO A 365 13.92 -6.40 -0.39
C PRO A 365 12.78 -5.41 -0.11
N ALA A 366 13.12 -4.13 -0.16
CA ALA A 366 12.25 -3.00 0.11
C ALA A 366 11.52 -2.54 -1.16
N CYS A 367 10.48 -3.25 -1.59
CA CYS A 367 9.51 -2.70 -2.55
C CYS A 367 8.50 -1.82 -1.80
N CYS A 368 8.87 -0.56 -1.55
CA CYS A 368 7.92 0.50 -1.22
C CYS A 368 8.29 1.76 -2.00
N VAL A 369 7.97 1.77 -3.30
CA VAL A 369 7.69 3.04 -3.98
C VAL A 369 6.28 3.45 -3.54
N PRO A 370 6.07 4.67 -3.01
CA PRO A 370 4.74 5.15 -2.71
C PRO A 370 3.91 5.24 -4.01
N ASP A 371 2.78 4.54 -4.08
CA ASP A 371 1.69 4.73 -5.07
C ASP A 371 1.15 6.19 -5.11
N ALA A 372 1.71 7.11 -4.33
CA ALA A 372 1.26 8.50 -4.23
C ALA A 372 1.48 9.32 -5.52
N LEU A 373 2.26 8.82 -6.49
CA LEU A 373 2.58 9.56 -7.72
C LEU A 373 2.01 8.98 -9.03
N VAL A 374 1.28 7.85 -8.99
CA VAL A 374 0.80 7.18 -10.22
C VAL A 374 -0.73 7.07 -10.33
N GLU A 375 -1.51 7.42 -9.30
CA GLU A 375 -2.99 7.47 -9.40
C GLU A 375 -3.49 8.80 -10.03
N ASN A 376 -3.05 9.12 -11.25
CA ASN A 376 -3.71 10.08 -12.15
C ASN A 376 -3.88 9.42 -13.52
N GLY A 377 -4.80 8.47 -13.60
CA GLY A 377 -5.04 7.71 -14.83
C GLY A 377 -6.31 6.87 -14.77
N LEU A 378 -7.37 7.43 -14.21
CA LEU A 378 -8.76 6.98 -14.38
C LEU A 378 -9.64 8.24 -14.33
N GLN A 379 -9.66 8.98 -15.44
CA GLN A 379 -10.80 9.80 -15.84
C GLN A 379 -11.46 9.11 -17.03
#